data_AF-A0A257VEK4-F1
#
_entry.id   AF-A0A257VEK4-F1
#
_cell.length_a   1.000
_cell.length_b   1.000
_cell.length_c   1.000
_cell.angle_alpha   90.00
_cell.angle_beta   90.00
_cell.angle_gamma   90.00
#
_symmetry.space_group_name_H-M   'P 1'
#
loop_
_entity.id
_entity.type
_entity.pdbx_description
1 polymer ?
#
loop_
_entity_poly.entity_id
_entity_poly.type
_entity_poly.pdbx_seq_one_letter_code
_entity_poly.pdbx_strand_id
1 'polypeptide(L)'
;TCNLAVGGRLGIAPLQVVVGGTINLGGTSLNLDVRPGPPSTIRLVQGNNQSGAPGERLRLAFVAEISDAFGNVLPSVAGQWEVPVPNSITLANVVSTSDSAGRVSALGTLGTVPGSNVVRYRVGNASGTFTFNVNIAITGLAAVAGSGQTAITGQAFPQPLIVQVTDDRGAPAAGQPVVFSVVGGSATLSAATVNSGADGRASVNVTAGPVAGTITIRASLGNLSQTFTLTSRLPGPVFSVNNIVNTASNQPGLVPCGIGTLFGTGIAPTLNGVLPANLLGFGGLPLILNGVEINFDGQAAPILAIANQNRQESIIFQTPCNLVPGNRVTATVRVSGGSTSASGIQVLRTQPGIFETDPGNGVRRYAAVQRPDGSWVTLQNPARRGEVLKMLVTGLGSVTPATDTNRAGIAGQLVQAPLIVGLNDAGIRLVSAEYAVGMMGIYVVAFEVPLDAAPGQYQSLAIAAEGFNGELVFGNSSAVAAIQ
;
A
#
# COMPACT_ATOMS: atom_id res chain seq x y z
N THR A 1 55.28 -46.51 -51.71
CA THR A 1 55.87 -46.64 -50.36
C THR A 1 55.06 -47.68 -49.61
N CYS A 2 55.69 -48.66 -48.95
CA CYS A 2 54.99 -49.56 -48.02
C CYS A 2 55.01 -48.92 -46.64
N ASN A 3 53.91 -48.33 -46.22
CA ASN A 3 53.80 -47.80 -44.86
C ASN A 3 53.53 -48.95 -43.91
N LEU A 4 54.39 -49.12 -42.92
CA LEU A 4 54.19 -50.08 -41.83
C LEU A 4 53.01 -49.61 -40.98
N ALA A 5 51.95 -50.41 -40.89
CA ALA A 5 50.84 -50.19 -39.98
C ALA A 5 50.99 -51.10 -38.76
N VAL A 6 51.16 -50.50 -37.58
CA VAL A 6 51.25 -51.22 -36.31
C VAL A 6 49.84 -51.34 -35.73
N GLY A 7 49.40 -52.57 -35.45
CA GLY A 7 48.09 -52.82 -34.81
C GLY A 7 48.10 -52.53 -33.31
N GLY A 8 46.96 -52.68 -32.65
CA GLY A 8 46.79 -52.35 -31.23
C GLY A 8 47.38 -53.35 -30.21
N ARG A 9 48.12 -54.39 -30.62
CA ARG A 9 48.65 -55.40 -29.69
C ARG A 9 49.96 -54.92 -29.05
N LEU A 10 49.96 -54.77 -27.74
CA LEU A 10 51.12 -54.33 -26.96
C LEU A 10 52.25 -55.37 -26.95
N GLY A 11 53.48 -54.89 -26.78
CA GLY A 11 54.67 -55.71 -26.62
C GLY A 11 55.65 -55.61 -27.77
N ILE A 12 56.67 -56.46 -27.74
CA ILE A 12 57.73 -56.47 -28.74
C ILE A 12 57.31 -57.39 -29.90
N ALA A 13 57.21 -56.84 -31.10
CA ALA A 13 56.96 -57.58 -32.32
C ALA A 13 58.24 -57.59 -33.20
N PRO A 14 58.78 -58.78 -33.53
CA PRO A 14 59.94 -58.87 -34.42
C PRO A 14 59.51 -58.59 -35.87
N LEU A 15 60.14 -57.61 -36.51
CA LEU A 15 60.04 -57.34 -37.93
C LEU A 15 61.30 -57.87 -38.63
N GLN A 16 61.12 -58.81 -39.55
CA GLN A 16 62.19 -59.24 -40.45
C GLN A 16 62.17 -58.40 -41.72
N VAL A 17 63.30 -57.73 -42.01
CA VAL A 17 63.45 -56.91 -43.21
C VAL A 17 64.30 -57.67 -44.23
N VAL A 18 63.72 -57.92 -45.40
CA VAL A 18 64.41 -58.54 -46.55
C VAL A 18 64.50 -57.51 -47.67
N VAL A 19 65.72 -57.24 -48.15
CA VAL A 19 65.99 -56.26 -49.22
C VAL A 19 66.37 -57.01 -50.50
N GLY A 20 65.68 -56.76 -51.61
CA GLY A 20 66.04 -57.29 -52.93
C GLY A 20 65.73 -58.78 -53.17
N GLY A 21 64.82 -59.39 -52.40
CA GLY A 21 64.27 -60.74 -52.66
C GLY A 21 65.16 -61.93 -52.30
N THR A 22 66.48 -61.75 -52.15
CA THR A 22 67.41 -62.89 -51.94
C THR A 22 68.53 -62.62 -50.92
N ILE A 23 68.70 -61.38 -50.43
CA ILE A 23 69.75 -61.05 -49.46
C ILE A 23 69.12 -60.87 -48.07
N ASN A 24 69.28 -61.89 -47.23
CA ASN A 24 69.10 -61.77 -45.78
C ASN A 24 70.33 -61.03 -45.23
N LEU A 25 70.16 -59.81 -44.69
CA LEU A 25 71.25 -58.99 -44.13
C LEU A 25 71.80 -59.54 -42.78
N GLY A 26 71.88 -60.86 -42.60
CA GLY A 26 72.46 -61.45 -41.39
C GLY A 26 71.62 -61.27 -40.13
N GLY A 27 70.29 -61.35 -40.22
CA GLY A 27 69.44 -61.53 -39.05
C GLY A 27 69.18 -60.28 -38.20
N THR A 28 69.26 -59.08 -38.77
CA THR A 28 68.79 -57.87 -38.09
C THR A 28 67.26 -57.88 -37.98
N SER A 29 66.74 -58.54 -36.94
CA SER A 29 65.36 -58.38 -36.50
C SER A 29 65.23 -57.00 -35.87
N LEU A 30 64.36 -56.17 -36.44
CA LEU A 30 63.95 -54.93 -35.79
C LEU A 30 62.86 -55.28 -34.78
N ASN A 31 63.10 -54.98 -33.51
CA ASN A 31 62.10 -55.12 -32.47
C ASN A 31 61.23 -53.86 -32.47
N LEU A 32 59.98 -54.00 -32.89
CA LEU A 32 58.98 -52.96 -32.74
C LEU A 32 58.40 -53.05 -31.33
N ASP A 33 58.74 -52.10 -30.47
CA ASP A 33 58.14 -51.96 -29.13
C ASP A 33 56.81 -51.20 -29.26
N VAL A 34 55.70 -51.93 -29.23
CA VAL A 34 54.34 -51.37 -29.28
C VAL A 34 53.91 -51.01 -27.86
N ARG A 35 53.92 -49.71 -27.56
CA ARG A 35 53.50 -49.16 -26.28
C ARG A 35 52.05 -48.68 -26.33
N PRO A 36 51.35 -48.61 -25.18
CA PRO A 36 50.01 -48.05 -25.13
C PRO A 36 49.98 -46.61 -25.66
N GLY A 37 48.92 -46.28 -26.39
CA GLY A 37 48.68 -44.92 -26.87
C GLY A 37 48.28 -43.97 -25.74
N PRO A 38 48.15 -42.66 -26.02
CA PRO A 38 47.58 -41.73 -25.06
C PRO A 38 46.12 -42.11 -24.72
N PRO A 39 45.62 -41.71 -23.53
CA PRO A 39 44.23 -41.93 -23.15
C PRO A 39 43.27 -41.36 -24.19
N SER A 40 42.31 -42.19 -24.63
CA SER A 40 41.35 -41.83 -25.67
C SER A 40 39.91 -42.12 -25.24
N THR A 41 39.69 -43.21 -24.51
CA THR A 41 38.37 -43.67 -24.11
C THR A 41 38.25 -43.75 -22.60
N ILE A 42 37.14 -43.23 -22.06
CA ILE A 42 36.73 -43.44 -20.67
C ILE A 42 35.40 -44.20 -20.68
N ARG A 43 35.42 -45.46 -20.24
CA ARG A 43 34.24 -46.30 -20.12
C ARG A 43 33.72 -46.24 -18.69
N LEU A 44 32.47 -45.85 -18.50
CA LEU A 44 31.82 -45.86 -17.18
C LEU A 44 31.49 -47.32 -16.81
N VAL A 45 32.14 -47.84 -15.77
CA VAL A 45 31.98 -49.22 -15.30
C VAL A 45 30.85 -49.33 -14.28
N GLN A 46 30.72 -48.34 -13.40
CA GLN A 46 29.76 -48.36 -12.30
C GLN A 46 29.39 -46.95 -11.83
N GLY A 47 28.24 -46.82 -11.19
CA GLY A 47 27.87 -45.63 -10.42
C GLY A 47 27.21 -44.52 -11.24
N ASN A 48 26.92 -44.75 -12.51
CA ASN A 48 26.16 -43.80 -13.33
C ASN A 48 24.65 -43.84 -13.01
N ASN A 49 23.94 -42.73 -13.21
CA ASN A 49 22.50 -42.57 -12.98
C ASN A 49 22.02 -42.92 -11.56
N GLN A 50 22.81 -42.60 -10.53
CA GLN A 50 22.40 -42.82 -9.14
C GLN A 50 21.43 -41.74 -8.64
N SER A 51 20.69 -42.00 -7.56
CA SER A 51 19.87 -40.99 -6.91
C SER A 51 19.80 -41.18 -5.40
N GLY A 52 19.41 -40.14 -4.67
CA GLY A 52 19.26 -40.16 -3.22
C GLY A 52 18.85 -38.81 -2.67
N ALA A 53 18.64 -38.74 -1.36
CA ALA A 53 18.37 -37.49 -0.65
C ALA A 53 19.67 -36.68 -0.46
N PRO A 54 19.61 -35.34 -0.25
CA PRO A 54 20.79 -34.58 0.12
C PRO A 54 21.49 -35.18 1.34
N GLY A 55 22.83 -35.18 1.38
CA GLY A 55 23.63 -35.79 2.44
C GLY A 55 23.68 -37.32 2.41
N GLU A 56 22.88 -37.98 1.57
CA GLU A 56 22.96 -39.44 1.42
C GLU A 56 24.25 -39.82 0.69
N ARG A 57 24.97 -40.78 1.24
CA ARG A 57 26.13 -41.38 0.57
C ARG A 57 25.64 -42.35 -0.49
N LEU A 58 26.08 -42.15 -1.73
CA LEU A 58 25.73 -43.01 -2.85
C LEU A 58 26.14 -44.46 -2.56
N ARG A 59 25.27 -45.40 -2.96
CA ARG A 59 25.48 -46.83 -2.69
C ARG A 59 26.61 -47.42 -3.52
N LEU A 60 26.80 -46.91 -4.74
CA LEU A 60 27.86 -47.32 -5.63
C LEU A 60 28.86 -46.18 -5.81
N ALA A 61 30.16 -46.50 -5.79
CA ALA A 61 31.18 -45.56 -6.23
C ALA A 61 31.05 -45.32 -7.74
N PHE A 62 31.43 -44.12 -8.19
CA PHE A 62 31.71 -43.88 -9.60
C PHE A 62 32.98 -44.66 -9.94
N VAL A 63 32.92 -45.53 -10.94
CA VAL A 63 34.08 -46.29 -11.42
C VAL A 63 34.16 -46.12 -12.93
N ALA A 64 35.34 -45.72 -13.41
CA ALA A 64 35.63 -45.58 -14.83
C ALA A 64 36.88 -46.38 -15.19
N GLU A 65 36.90 -46.95 -16.40
CA GLU A 65 38.05 -47.64 -16.99
C GLU A 65 38.62 -46.78 -18.12
N ILE A 66 39.94 -46.60 -18.11
CA ILE A 66 40.68 -45.77 -19.04
C ILE A 66 41.39 -46.67 -20.06
N SER A 67 41.17 -46.40 -21.34
CA SER A 67 41.87 -47.09 -22.43
C SER A 67 42.35 -46.14 -23.52
N ASP A 68 43.32 -46.61 -24.32
CA ASP A 68 43.77 -45.91 -25.53
C ASP A 68 42.76 -46.07 -26.70
N ALA A 69 43.08 -45.51 -27.86
CA ALA A 69 42.22 -45.57 -29.05
C ALA A 69 42.06 -46.98 -29.64
N PHE A 70 42.92 -47.93 -29.23
CA PHE A 70 42.88 -49.32 -29.66
C PHE A 70 42.25 -50.25 -28.62
N GLY A 71 41.78 -49.70 -27.48
CA GLY A 71 41.12 -50.45 -26.42
C GLY A 71 42.08 -51.07 -25.39
N ASN A 72 43.37 -50.73 -25.42
CA ASN A 72 44.30 -51.18 -24.40
C ASN A 72 44.05 -50.44 -23.09
N VAL A 73 43.80 -51.16 -21.99
CA VAL A 73 43.64 -50.54 -20.67
C VAL A 73 44.94 -49.87 -20.23
N LEU A 74 44.83 -48.69 -19.63
CA LEU A 74 45.96 -47.85 -19.28
C LEU A 74 46.18 -47.82 -17.77
N PRO A 75 47.12 -48.60 -17.21
CA PRO A 75 47.46 -48.54 -15.79
C PRO A 75 48.37 -47.35 -15.46
N SER A 76 48.33 -46.90 -14.21
CA SER A 76 49.18 -45.83 -13.65
C SER A 76 49.07 -44.47 -14.36
N VAL A 77 47.92 -44.18 -14.98
CA VAL A 77 47.65 -42.88 -15.62
C VAL A 77 46.84 -42.00 -14.68
N ALA A 78 47.36 -40.80 -14.39
CA ALA A 78 46.72 -39.81 -13.54
C ALA A 78 45.74 -38.91 -14.32
N GLY A 79 44.54 -38.74 -13.78
CA GLY A 79 43.54 -37.78 -14.25
C GLY A 79 42.98 -36.93 -13.11
N GLN A 80 41.83 -36.29 -13.36
CA GLN A 80 41.20 -35.36 -12.44
C GLN A 80 39.69 -35.59 -12.39
N TRP A 81 39.14 -35.56 -11.17
CA TRP A 81 37.69 -35.52 -10.94
C TRP A 81 37.23 -34.06 -10.83
N GLU A 82 36.23 -33.70 -11.60
CA GLU A 82 35.58 -32.39 -11.59
C GLU A 82 34.16 -32.52 -11.06
N VAL A 83 33.76 -31.58 -10.21
CA VAL A 83 32.38 -31.34 -9.79
C VAL A 83 31.95 -30.03 -10.45
N PRO A 84 31.33 -30.06 -11.65
CA PRO A 84 31.07 -28.84 -12.42
C PRO A 84 30.06 -27.89 -11.76
N VAL A 85 29.16 -28.42 -10.93
CA VAL A 85 28.20 -27.64 -10.14
C VAL A 85 28.61 -27.73 -8.67
N PRO A 86 29.18 -26.66 -8.08
CA PRO A 86 29.55 -26.65 -6.66
C PRO A 86 28.38 -27.04 -5.76
N ASN A 87 28.68 -27.68 -4.62
CA ASN A 87 27.69 -28.16 -3.65
C ASN A 87 26.67 -29.19 -4.17
N SER A 88 26.83 -29.72 -5.39
CA SER A 88 25.98 -30.82 -5.91
C SER A 88 26.35 -32.17 -5.31
N ILE A 89 27.63 -32.37 -4.97
CA ILE A 89 28.16 -33.61 -4.40
C ILE A 89 29.54 -33.36 -3.76
N THR A 90 29.86 -34.12 -2.73
CA THR A 90 31.20 -34.17 -2.14
C THR A 90 31.81 -35.54 -2.43
N LEU A 91 33.00 -35.56 -3.04
CA LEU A 91 33.71 -36.79 -3.36
C LEU A 91 34.62 -37.21 -2.19
N ALA A 92 34.63 -38.50 -1.89
CA ALA A 92 35.47 -39.16 -0.88
C ALA A 92 36.09 -40.44 -1.47
N ASN A 93 37.14 -40.96 -0.83
CA ASN A 93 37.89 -42.12 -1.30
C ASN A 93 38.30 -41.98 -2.78
N VAL A 94 38.80 -40.78 -3.13
CA VAL A 94 39.09 -40.41 -4.51
C VAL A 94 40.39 -41.08 -4.97
N VAL A 95 40.28 -41.96 -5.95
CA VAL A 95 41.37 -42.58 -6.68
C VAL A 95 41.43 -41.94 -8.07
N SER A 96 42.44 -41.09 -8.30
CA SER A 96 42.60 -40.34 -9.55
C SER A 96 43.68 -40.92 -10.47
N THR A 97 44.38 -41.97 -10.06
CA THR A 97 45.38 -42.68 -10.89
C THR A 97 44.88 -44.10 -11.13
N SER A 98 44.90 -44.55 -12.38
CA SER A 98 44.36 -45.87 -12.74
C SER A 98 45.17 -47.03 -12.16
N ASP A 99 44.47 -48.07 -11.70
CA ASP A 99 45.07 -49.33 -11.24
C ASP A 99 45.55 -50.23 -12.39
N SER A 100 46.00 -51.45 -12.09
CA SER A 100 46.45 -52.42 -13.10
C SER A 100 45.38 -52.84 -14.12
N ALA A 101 44.09 -52.62 -13.81
CA ALA A 101 42.96 -52.86 -14.70
C ALA A 101 42.50 -51.58 -15.43
N GLY A 102 43.24 -50.47 -15.30
CA GLY A 102 42.89 -49.18 -15.90
C GLY A 102 41.78 -48.44 -15.16
N ARG A 103 41.43 -48.81 -13.92
CA ARG A 103 40.26 -48.27 -13.22
C ARG A 103 40.59 -47.14 -12.27
N VAL A 104 39.70 -46.16 -12.23
CA VAL A 104 39.66 -45.05 -11.26
C VAL A 104 38.32 -45.03 -10.56
N SER A 105 38.28 -44.47 -9.34
CA SER A 105 37.05 -44.45 -8.56
C SER A 105 36.92 -43.24 -7.65
N ALA A 106 35.68 -42.87 -7.34
CA ALA A 106 35.36 -41.90 -6.30
C ALA A 106 33.97 -42.23 -5.73
N LEU A 107 33.82 -42.11 -4.42
CA LEU A 107 32.53 -42.27 -3.76
C LEU A 107 31.90 -40.90 -3.51
N GLY A 108 30.61 -40.74 -3.80
CA GLY A 108 29.91 -39.47 -3.66
C GLY A 108 28.99 -39.43 -2.45
N THR A 109 28.96 -38.29 -1.74
CA THR A 109 27.88 -37.91 -0.82
C THR A 109 27.10 -36.76 -1.43
N LEU A 110 25.80 -36.94 -1.64
CA LEU A 110 24.96 -35.98 -2.35
C LEU A 110 24.91 -34.64 -1.63
N GLY A 111 24.98 -33.55 -2.41
CA GLY A 111 24.87 -32.19 -1.90
C GLY A 111 23.43 -31.67 -1.93
N THR A 112 23.25 -30.35 -1.91
CA THR A 112 21.94 -29.69 -1.77
C THR A 112 21.33 -29.19 -3.07
N VAL A 113 22.03 -29.34 -4.21
CA VAL A 113 21.53 -28.91 -5.51
C VAL A 113 20.49 -29.92 -6.02
N PRO A 114 19.19 -29.56 -6.11
CA PRO A 114 18.15 -30.49 -6.51
C PRO A 114 18.28 -30.94 -7.97
N GLY A 115 17.72 -32.10 -8.29
CA GLY A 115 17.61 -32.59 -9.66
C GLY A 115 18.89 -33.21 -10.21
N SER A 116 18.99 -33.26 -11.54
CA SER A 116 20.05 -33.97 -12.26
C SER A 116 21.34 -33.17 -12.27
N ASN A 117 22.39 -33.77 -11.72
CA ASN A 117 23.73 -33.21 -11.59
C ASN A 117 24.76 -34.18 -12.18
N VAL A 118 26.00 -33.71 -12.32
CA VAL A 118 27.08 -34.48 -12.94
C VAL A 118 28.38 -34.43 -12.16
N VAL A 119 29.15 -35.52 -12.26
CA VAL A 119 30.58 -35.59 -11.92
C VAL A 119 31.33 -35.97 -13.18
N ARG A 120 32.42 -35.28 -13.47
CA ARG A 120 33.23 -35.56 -14.66
C ARG A 120 34.60 -36.08 -14.26
N TYR A 121 35.11 -37.09 -14.95
CA TYR A 121 36.50 -37.51 -14.87
C TYR A 121 37.20 -37.15 -16.18
N ARG A 122 38.39 -36.55 -16.10
CA ARG A 122 39.21 -36.15 -17.26
C ARG A 122 40.61 -36.74 -17.17
N VAL A 123 41.12 -37.18 -18.31
CA VAL A 123 42.49 -37.68 -18.46
C VAL A 123 42.98 -37.40 -19.88
N GLY A 124 44.02 -36.57 -20.02
CA GLY A 124 44.41 -36.03 -21.32
C GLY A 124 43.23 -35.31 -22.02
N ASN A 125 42.93 -35.72 -23.26
CA ASN A 125 41.79 -35.19 -24.03
C ASN A 125 40.49 -36.01 -23.85
N ALA A 126 40.54 -37.13 -23.13
CA ALA A 126 39.37 -37.97 -22.87
C ALA A 126 38.57 -37.44 -21.67
N SER A 127 37.24 -37.58 -21.72
CA SER A 127 36.38 -37.27 -20.57
C SER A 127 35.22 -38.25 -20.45
N GLY A 128 34.87 -38.61 -19.22
CA GLY A 128 33.71 -39.43 -18.87
C GLY A 128 32.83 -38.66 -17.90
N THR A 129 31.51 -38.68 -18.10
CA THR A 129 30.56 -37.95 -17.26
C THR A 129 29.57 -38.91 -16.62
N PHE A 130 29.55 -38.92 -15.29
CA PHE A 130 28.54 -39.60 -14.48
C PHE A 130 27.41 -38.63 -14.16
N THR A 131 26.17 -39.10 -14.28
CA THR A 131 24.95 -38.39 -13.87
C THR A 131 24.45 -38.94 -12.53
N PHE A 132 23.84 -38.08 -11.72
CA PHE A 132 23.12 -38.48 -10.51
C PHE A 132 21.98 -37.48 -10.21
N ASN A 133 20.97 -37.91 -9.46
CA ASN A 133 19.81 -37.09 -9.12
C ASN A 133 19.69 -36.88 -7.60
N VAL A 134 19.54 -35.63 -7.17
CA VAL A 134 19.26 -35.29 -5.78
C VAL A 134 17.75 -35.09 -5.60
N ASN A 135 17.12 -35.98 -4.83
CA ASN A 135 15.69 -35.98 -4.54
C ASN A 135 15.41 -35.22 -3.24
N ILE A 136 14.78 -34.03 -3.32
CA ILE A 136 14.38 -33.27 -2.12
C ILE A 136 12.90 -33.55 -1.83
N ALA A 137 12.61 -34.11 -0.66
CA ALA A 137 11.24 -34.25 -0.16
C ALA A 137 10.81 -32.96 0.55
N ILE A 138 9.89 -32.22 -0.04
CA ILE A 138 9.33 -31.00 0.56
C ILE A 138 8.26 -31.38 1.58
N THR A 139 8.41 -30.90 2.81
CA THR A 139 7.46 -31.19 3.90
C THR A 139 6.87 -29.94 4.53
N GLY A 140 7.47 -28.77 4.32
CA GLY A 140 7.00 -27.52 4.91
C GLY A 140 6.83 -26.40 3.90
N LEU A 141 5.71 -25.68 4.07
CA LEU A 141 5.45 -24.39 3.46
C LEU A 141 4.86 -23.51 4.56
N ALA A 142 5.55 -22.45 4.95
CA ALA A 142 5.13 -21.56 6.03
C ALA A 142 5.06 -20.11 5.55
N ALA A 143 4.05 -19.36 5.96
CA ALA A 143 3.99 -17.91 5.73
C ALA A 143 5.02 -17.21 6.64
N VAL A 144 5.84 -16.34 6.05
CA VAL A 144 6.90 -15.61 6.77
C VAL A 144 6.52 -14.15 6.98
N ALA A 145 5.99 -13.49 5.94
CA ALA A 145 5.70 -12.06 5.97
C ALA A 145 4.60 -11.65 4.99
N GLY A 146 4.07 -10.43 5.18
CA GLY A 146 3.19 -9.77 4.24
C GLY A 146 1.68 -9.99 4.47
N SER A 147 1.26 -10.81 5.44
CA SER A 147 -0.17 -10.91 5.78
C SER A 147 -0.64 -9.70 6.60
N GLY A 148 -1.95 -9.42 6.60
CA GLY A 148 -2.59 -8.37 7.40
C GLY A 148 -2.37 -6.93 6.92
N GLN A 149 -1.80 -6.75 5.73
CA GLN A 149 -1.51 -5.43 5.21
C GLN A 149 -2.75 -4.74 4.62
N THR A 150 -2.71 -3.41 4.57
CA THR A 150 -3.75 -2.59 3.93
C THR A 150 -3.17 -1.74 2.80
N ALA A 151 -3.90 -1.61 1.70
CA ALA A 151 -3.59 -0.69 0.60
C ALA A 151 -4.85 0.02 0.10
N ILE A 152 -4.66 1.13 -0.62
CA ILE A 152 -5.75 1.80 -1.33
C ILE A 152 -5.98 1.04 -2.65
N THR A 153 -7.23 0.94 -3.11
CA THR A 153 -7.57 0.36 -4.43
C THR A 153 -6.66 0.92 -5.53
N GLY A 154 -6.10 0.04 -6.37
CA GLY A 154 -5.17 0.40 -7.44
C GLY A 154 -3.72 0.63 -7.02
N GLN A 155 -3.39 0.62 -5.72
CA GLN A 155 -2.02 0.80 -5.22
C GLN A 155 -1.36 -0.52 -4.83
N ALA A 156 -0.02 -0.54 -4.83
CA ALA A 156 0.76 -1.68 -4.35
C ALA A 156 0.64 -1.82 -2.82
N PHE A 157 0.63 -3.07 -2.33
CA PHE A 157 0.76 -3.34 -0.91
C PHE A 157 2.19 -3.02 -0.43
N PRO A 158 2.39 -2.50 0.81
CA PRO A 158 3.69 -2.00 1.25
C PRO A 158 4.81 -3.04 1.33
N GLN A 159 4.48 -4.31 1.58
CA GLN A 159 5.41 -5.41 1.71
C GLN A 159 5.01 -6.57 0.79
N PRO A 160 5.98 -7.33 0.25
CA PRO A 160 5.68 -8.57 -0.47
C PRO A 160 5.11 -9.64 0.44
N LEU A 161 4.40 -10.61 -0.15
CA LEU A 161 4.05 -11.86 0.51
C LEU A 161 5.24 -12.81 0.42
N ILE A 162 5.67 -13.37 1.56
CA ILE A 162 6.82 -14.26 1.62
C ILE A 162 6.42 -15.58 2.26
N VAL A 163 6.79 -16.69 1.61
CA VAL A 163 6.73 -18.04 2.20
C VAL A 163 8.12 -18.65 2.32
N GLN A 164 8.30 -19.52 3.31
CA GLN A 164 9.45 -20.38 3.51
C GLN A 164 9.11 -21.80 3.07
N VAL A 165 9.95 -22.38 2.23
CA VAL A 165 9.90 -23.78 1.82
C VAL A 165 10.98 -24.56 2.56
N THR A 166 10.61 -25.67 3.18
CA THR A 166 11.54 -26.55 3.91
C THR A 166 11.40 -28.01 3.51
N ASP A 167 12.51 -28.73 3.58
CA ASP A 167 12.56 -30.18 3.38
C ASP A 167 12.19 -30.96 4.64
N ASP A 168 12.19 -32.28 4.53
CA ASP A 168 11.96 -33.26 5.61
C ASP A 168 12.91 -33.17 6.81
N ARG A 169 14.02 -32.45 6.69
CA ARG A 169 15.01 -32.21 7.75
C ARG A 169 14.90 -30.79 8.33
N GLY A 170 13.91 -30.03 7.90
CA GLY A 170 13.72 -28.63 8.30
C GLY A 170 14.71 -27.66 7.65
N ALA A 171 15.50 -28.10 6.68
CA ALA A 171 16.42 -27.24 5.95
C ALA A 171 15.68 -26.45 4.86
N PRO A 172 16.12 -25.22 4.52
CA PRO A 172 15.53 -24.45 3.44
C PRO A 172 15.72 -25.15 2.09
N ALA A 173 14.64 -25.28 1.32
CA ALA A 173 14.67 -25.95 0.02
C ALA A 173 14.62 -24.93 -1.13
N ALA A 174 15.71 -24.83 -1.89
CA ALA A 174 15.85 -23.91 -3.01
C ALA A 174 15.26 -24.48 -4.32
N GLY A 175 14.92 -23.57 -5.26
CA GLY A 175 14.47 -23.89 -6.61
C GLY A 175 13.04 -24.43 -6.71
N GLN A 176 12.26 -24.42 -5.63
CA GLN A 176 10.93 -25.01 -5.59
C GLN A 176 9.87 -24.03 -6.15
N PRO A 177 9.03 -24.45 -7.11
CA PRO A 177 8.08 -23.56 -7.79
C PRO A 177 6.82 -23.33 -6.94
N VAL A 178 6.80 -22.24 -6.18
CA VAL A 178 5.62 -21.85 -5.38
C VAL A 178 4.64 -21.12 -6.28
N VAL A 179 3.40 -21.62 -6.34
CA VAL A 179 2.30 -20.99 -7.07
C VAL A 179 1.51 -20.08 -6.15
N PHE A 180 1.34 -18.82 -6.53
CA PHE A 180 0.50 -17.84 -5.85
C PHE A 180 -0.76 -17.58 -6.67
N SER A 181 -1.92 -17.58 -6.02
CA SER A 181 -3.21 -17.31 -6.66
C SER A 181 -4.10 -16.43 -5.78
N VAL A 182 -4.84 -15.53 -6.40
CA VAL A 182 -5.90 -14.76 -5.73
C VAL A 182 -7.12 -15.68 -5.64
N VAL A 183 -7.52 -16.05 -4.42
CA VAL A 183 -8.66 -16.95 -4.16
C VAL A 183 -9.90 -16.20 -3.69
N GLY A 184 -9.77 -14.93 -3.32
CA GLY A 184 -10.89 -14.05 -2.98
C GLY A 184 -10.48 -12.58 -3.05
N GLY A 185 -11.45 -11.71 -3.35
CA GLY A 185 -11.23 -10.27 -3.51
C GLY A 185 -10.66 -9.89 -4.87
N SER A 186 -10.13 -8.67 -4.98
CA SER A 186 -9.62 -8.09 -6.22
C SER A 186 -8.16 -7.65 -6.04
N ALA A 187 -7.23 -8.31 -6.72
CA ALA A 187 -5.80 -8.00 -6.68
C ALA A 187 -5.07 -8.54 -7.91
N THR A 188 -3.89 -7.98 -8.20
CA THR A 188 -2.96 -8.45 -9.22
C THR A 188 -1.65 -8.86 -8.56
N LEU A 189 -1.12 -10.02 -8.94
CA LEU A 189 0.17 -10.53 -8.47
C LEU A 189 1.27 -10.17 -9.47
N SER A 190 2.48 -9.86 -9.00
CA SER A 190 3.62 -9.60 -9.90
C SER A 190 4.06 -10.84 -10.69
N ALA A 191 3.78 -12.03 -10.17
CA ALA A 191 3.99 -13.31 -10.84
C ALA A 191 3.03 -14.36 -10.26
N ALA A 192 2.58 -15.32 -11.07
CA ALA A 192 1.76 -16.45 -10.62
C ALA A 192 2.60 -17.58 -10.01
N THR A 193 3.86 -17.72 -10.42
CA THR A 193 4.78 -18.73 -9.90
C THR A 193 6.14 -18.09 -9.61
N VAL A 194 6.71 -18.40 -8.44
CA VAL A 194 8.04 -17.92 -8.02
C VAL A 194 8.82 -19.09 -7.46
N ASN A 195 10.05 -19.30 -7.94
CA ASN A 195 10.93 -20.34 -7.40
C ASN A 195 11.56 -19.87 -6.09
N SER A 196 11.66 -20.75 -5.10
CA SER A 196 12.34 -20.44 -3.84
C SER A 196 13.84 -20.15 -4.05
N GLY A 197 14.36 -19.15 -3.36
CA GLY A 197 15.78 -18.80 -3.37
C GLY A 197 16.66 -19.80 -2.61
N ALA A 198 17.97 -19.50 -2.52
CA ALA A 198 18.92 -20.33 -1.77
C ALA A 198 18.60 -20.45 -0.27
N ASP A 199 17.90 -19.45 0.28
CA ASP A 199 17.37 -19.44 1.65
C ASP A 199 16.02 -20.13 1.77
N GLY A 200 15.51 -20.74 0.70
CA GLY A 200 14.21 -21.42 0.65
C GLY A 200 13.01 -20.48 0.61
N ARG A 201 13.18 -19.17 0.40
CA ARG A 201 12.06 -18.21 0.38
C ARG A 201 11.56 -17.92 -1.03
N ALA A 202 10.25 -17.82 -1.19
CA ALA A 202 9.60 -17.30 -2.39
C ALA A 202 8.79 -16.05 -2.04
N SER A 203 8.86 -15.03 -2.89
CA SER A 203 8.31 -13.69 -2.62
C SER A 203 7.52 -13.17 -3.82
N VAL A 204 6.35 -12.58 -3.59
CA VAL A 204 5.51 -11.96 -4.63
C VAL A 204 4.99 -10.60 -4.17
N ASN A 205 5.02 -9.61 -5.07
CA ASN A 205 4.39 -8.31 -4.84
C ASN A 205 2.92 -8.37 -5.24
N VAL A 206 2.09 -7.61 -4.54
CA VAL A 206 0.63 -7.56 -4.75
C VAL A 206 0.20 -6.12 -4.98
N THR A 207 -0.66 -5.91 -5.96
CA THR A 207 -1.35 -4.64 -6.20
C THR A 207 -2.84 -4.82 -5.95
N ALA A 208 -3.44 -3.93 -5.15
CA ALA A 208 -4.87 -3.95 -4.90
C ALA A 208 -5.64 -3.65 -6.18
N GLY A 209 -6.70 -4.42 -6.45
CA GLY A 209 -7.59 -4.17 -7.59
C GLY A 209 -8.54 -2.99 -7.35
N PRO A 210 -9.48 -2.75 -8.29
CA PRO A 210 -10.41 -1.62 -8.20
C PRO A 210 -11.51 -1.78 -7.15
N VAL A 211 -11.71 -3.00 -6.62
CA VAL A 211 -12.75 -3.29 -5.62
C VAL A 211 -12.13 -3.32 -4.22
N ALA A 212 -12.64 -2.48 -3.33
CA ALA A 212 -12.27 -2.51 -1.91
C ALA A 212 -12.85 -3.75 -1.21
N GLY A 213 -12.19 -4.20 -0.15
CA GLY A 213 -12.58 -5.37 0.63
C GLY A 213 -11.41 -6.28 1.01
N THR A 214 -11.73 -7.41 1.62
CA THR A 214 -10.75 -8.44 1.98
C THR A 214 -10.25 -9.15 0.72
N ILE A 215 -8.93 -9.28 0.61
CA ILE A 215 -8.25 -10.04 -0.43
C ILE A 215 -7.62 -11.26 0.22
N THR A 216 -7.84 -12.43 -0.36
CA THR A 216 -7.27 -13.69 0.10
C THR A 216 -6.38 -14.26 -0.99
N ILE A 217 -5.11 -14.47 -0.67
CA ILE A 217 -4.11 -15.03 -1.60
C ILE A 217 -3.62 -16.35 -1.04
N ARG A 218 -3.57 -17.37 -1.90
CA ARG A 218 -3.06 -18.69 -1.57
C ARG A 218 -1.70 -18.92 -2.22
N ALA A 219 -0.70 -19.25 -1.42
CA ALA A 219 0.55 -19.83 -1.88
C ALA A 219 0.45 -21.37 -1.78
N SER A 220 0.87 -22.09 -2.81
CA SER A 220 0.80 -23.55 -2.86
C SER A 220 2.03 -24.18 -3.50
N LEU A 221 2.43 -25.33 -2.98
CA LEU A 221 3.50 -26.17 -3.51
C LEU A 221 3.11 -27.63 -3.30
N GLY A 222 2.75 -28.34 -4.38
CA GLY A 222 2.18 -29.68 -4.27
C GLY A 222 0.88 -29.70 -3.46
N ASN A 223 0.83 -30.51 -2.41
CA ASN A 223 -0.29 -30.59 -1.46
C ASN A 223 -0.20 -29.58 -0.31
N LEU A 224 0.90 -28.84 -0.19
CA LEU A 224 1.10 -27.83 0.85
C LEU A 224 0.49 -26.50 0.41
N SER A 225 -0.12 -25.78 1.34
CA SER A 225 -0.61 -24.43 1.06
C SER A 225 -0.62 -23.52 2.28
N GLN A 226 -0.47 -22.22 2.02
CA GLN A 226 -0.58 -21.15 3.00
C GLN A 226 -1.48 -20.03 2.45
N THR A 227 -2.14 -19.32 3.36
CA THR A 227 -3.08 -18.25 3.01
C THR A 227 -2.65 -16.93 3.63
N PHE A 228 -2.66 -15.89 2.81
CA PHE A 228 -2.47 -14.50 3.22
C PHE A 228 -3.80 -13.76 3.12
N THR A 229 -4.06 -12.89 4.09
CA THR A 229 -5.23 -12.02 4.09
C THR A 229 -4.75 -10.57 4.04
N LEU A 230 -5.24 -9.81 3.07
CA LEU A 230 -4.94 -8.39 2.89
C LEU A 230 -6.25 -7.59 2.87
N THR A 231 -6.16 -6.28 3.03
CA THR A 231 -7.31 -5.38 2.98
C THR A 231 -7.10 -4.29 1.94
N SER A 232 -8.00 -4.18 0.98
CA SER A 232 -8.09 -3.04 0.08
C SER A 232 -9.16 -2.07 0.59
N ARG A 233 -8.86 -0.77 0.62
CA ARG A 233 -9.83 0.28 0.97
C ARG A 233 -9.96 1.30 -0.16
N LEU A 234 -11.10 1.96 -0.22
CA LEU A 234 -11.28 3.11 -1.12
C LEU A 234 -10.35 4.26 -0.70
N PRO A 235 -9.94 5.14 -1.63
CA PRO A 235 -9.32 6.40 -1.28
C PRO A 235 -10.26 7.22 -0.38
N GLY A 236 -9.72 7.85 0.66
CA GLY A 236 -10.47 8.82 1.45
C GLY A 236 -10.66 10.14 0.69
N PRO A 237 -11.53 11.04 1.19
CA PRO A 237 -11.66 12.39 0.63
C PRO A 237 -10.36 13.17 0.80
N VAL A 238 -10.11 14.16 -0.06
CA VAL A 238 -8.95 15.05 0.04
C VAL A 238 -9.38 16.41 0.55
N PHE A 239 -8.81 16.84 1.66
CA PHE A 239 -9.03 18.16 2.27
C PHE A 239 -7.84 18.54 3.17
N SER A 240 -7.75 19.81 3.54
CA SER A 240 -6.77 20.32 4.49
C SER A 240 -7.46 21.07 5.64
N VAL A 241 -6.71 21.39 6.69
CA VAL A 241 -7.23 22.14 7.85
C VAL A 241 -7.85 23.49 7.46
N ASN A 242 -7.29 24.17 6.45
CA ASN A 242 -7.79 25.47 5.99
C ASN A 242 -9.10 25.38 5.20
N ASN A 243 -9.51 24.16 4.80
CA ASN A 243 -10.78 23.94 4.12
C ASN A 243 -11.96 23.75 5.08
N ILE A 244 -11.70 23.74 6.39
CA ILE A 244 -12.73 23.70 7.43
C ILE A 244 -12.93 25.12 7.92
N VAL A 245 -14.09 25.68 7.61
CA VAL A 245 -14.39 27.09 7.79
C VAL A 245 -15.72 27.29 8.51
N ASN A 246 -15.89 28.44 9.15
CA ASN A 246 -17.21 28.94 9.50
C ASN A 246 -18.05 29.09 8.23
N THR A 247 -19.26 28.49 8.22
CA THR A 247 -20.11 28.44 7.02
C THR A 247 -20.54 29.81 6.50
N ALA A 248 -20.75 30.78 7.40
CA ALA A 248 -21.21 32.11 7.03
C ALA A 248 -20.06 33.02 6.60
N SER A 249 -18.93 33.01 7.31
CA SER A 249 -17.80 33.90 7.02
C SER A 249 -16.72 33.32 6.10
N ASN A 250 -16.76 32.01 5.84
CA ASN A 250 -15.70 31.26 5.15
C ASN A 250 -14.30 31.42 5.75
N GLN A 251 -14.20 31.88 7.00
CA GLN A 251 -12.92 31.96 7.71
C GLN A 251 -12.53 30.59 8.29
N PRO A 252 -11.27 30.15 8.17
CA PRO A 252 -10.80 28.88 8.75
C PRO A 252 -10.94 28.82 10.26
N GLY A 253 -11.34 27.67 10.77
CA GLY A 253 -11.50 27.41 12.20
C GLY A 253 -12.86 26.81 12.55
N LEU A 254 -13.00 26.47 13.83
CA LEU A 254 -14.22 25.91 14.40
C LEU A 254 -14.61 26.69 15.64
N VAL A 255 -15.90 26.91 15.84
CA VAL A 255 -16.43 27.46 17.10
C VAL A 255 -17.45 26.45 17.63
N PRO A 256 -17.36 26.03 18.91
CA PRO A 256 -18.31 25.08 19.47
C PRO A 256 -19.76 25.51 19.26
N CYS A 257 -20.61 24.53 18.97
CA CYS A 257 -22.01 24.71 18.61
C CYS A 257 -22.28 25.49 17.31
N GLY A 258 -21.32 26.13 16.66
CA GLY A 258 -21.52 26.84 15.39
C GLY A 258 -21.70 25.90 14.19
N ILE A 259 -21.95 26.48 13.01
CA ILE A 259 -22.01 25.75 11.74
C ILE A 259 -20.69 25.89 11.01
N GLY A 260 -20.10 24.74 10.69
CA GLY A 260 -18.89 24.62 9.90
C GLY A 260 -19.18 24.04 8.52
N THR A 261 -18.37 24.44 7.53
CA THR A 261 -18.31 23.82 6.22
C THR A 261 -16.92 23.23 6.02
N LEU A 262 -16.85 21.97 5.60
CA LEU A 262 -15.61 21.34 5.12
C LEU A 262 -15.69 21.26 3.61
N PHE A 263 -14.73 21.85 2.91
CA PHE A 263 -14.54 21.71 1.47
C PHE A 263 -13.48 20.66 1.13
N GLY A 264 -13.66 19.95 0.01
CA GLY A 264 -12.68 18.97 -0.44
C GLY A 264 -13.09 18.31 -1.75
N THR A 265 -12.43 17.20 -2.07
CA THR A 265 -12.80 16.31 -3.19
C THR A 265 -12.96 14.88 -2.70
N GLY A 266 -13.78 14.07 -3.38
CA GLY A 266 -14.05 12.70 -2.97
C GLY A 266 -14.89 12.57 -1.68
N ILE A 267 -15.60 13.64 -1.30
CA ILE A 267 -16.60 13.69 -0.23
C ILE A 267 -17.92 13.11 -0.72
N ALA A 268 -18.40 13.59 -1.87
CA ALA A 268 -19.66 13.21 -2.51
C ALA A 268 -19.54 13.27 -4.04
N PRO A 269 -18.62 12.48 -4.64
CA PRO A 269 -18.27 12.60 -6.06
C PRO A 269 -19.43 12.25 -7.01
N THR A 270 -20.42 11.48 -6.54
CA THR A 270 -21.60 11.06 -7.31
C THR A 270 -22.81 11.98 -7.13
N LEU A 271 -22.76 12.91 -6.19
CA LEU A 271 -23.85 13.87 -5.95
C LEU A 271 -23.80 14.98 -7.01
N ASN A 272 -24.96 15.44 -7.47
CA ASN A 272 -25.09 16.66 -8.27
C ASN A 272 -26.14 17.57 -7.60
N GLY A 273 -25.70 18.66 -6.99
CA GLY A 273 -26.54 19.55 -6.20
C GLY A 273 -26.31 19.41 -4.69
N VAL A 274 -27.35 19.65 -3.90
CA VAL A 274 -27.31 19.64 -2.43
C VAL A 274 -28.25 18.56 -1.91
N LEU A 275 -27.76 17.74 -1.00
CA LEU A 275 -28.54 16.80 -0.21
C LEU A 275 -28.67 17.35 1.21
N PRO A 276 -29.77 18.05 1.55
CA PRO A 276 -30.03 18.49 2.91
C PRO A 276 -30.41 17.30 3.80
N ALA A 277 -29.94 17.31 5.04
CA ALA A 277 -30.45 16.45 6.10
C ALA A 277 -31.70 17.07 6.72
N ASN A 278 -32.49 16.22 7.39
CA ASN A 278 -33.63 16.65 8.22
C ASN A 278 -34.52 17.71 7.55
N LEU A 279 -35.09 17.38 6.39
CA LEU A 279 -35.87 18.29 5.55
C LEU A 279 -37.00 19.02 6.31
N LEU A 280 -37.57 18.38 7.34
CA LEU A 280 -38.68 18.94 8.12
C LEU A 280 -38.22 19.81 9.31
N GLY A 281 -36.93 19.82 9.65
CA GLY A 281 -36.38 20.67 10.70
C GLY A 281 -36.72 20.23 12.14
N PHE A 282 -37.19 19.00 12.34
CA PHE A 282 -37.52 18.48 13.68
C PHE A 282 -36.59 17.32 14.07
N GLY A 283 -36.24 17.23 15.35
CA GLY A 283 -35.32 16.21 15.85
C GLY A 283 -33.84 16.49 15.53
N GLY A 284 -32.99 15.50 15.81
CA GLY A 284 -31.55 15.62 15.57
C GLY A 284 -31.16 15.40 14.11
N LEU A 285 -30.04 15.99 13.71
CA LEU A 285 -29.34 15.72 12.46
C LEU A 285 -28.64 14.35 12.49
N PRO A 286 -28.51 13.68 11.34
CA PRO A 286 -27.78 12.43 11.23
C PRO A 286 -26.27 12.64 11.40
N LEU A 287 -25.60 11.63 11.97
CA LEU A 287 -24.12 11.60 12.08
C LEU A 287 -23.46 10.99 10.84
N ILE A 288 -24.24 10.27 10.03
CA ILE A 288 -23.84 9.70 8.74
C ILE A 288 -24.91 10.08 7.72
N LEU A 289 -24.52 10.76 6.64
CA LEU A 289 -25.42 11.12 5.55
C LEU A 289 -24.80 10.67 4.22
N ASN A 290 -25.53 9.87 3.44
CA ASN A 290 -25.04 9.34 2.15
C ASN A 290 -23.64 8.68 2.21
N GLY A 291 -23.36 7.96 3.31
CA GLY A 291 -22.06 7.30 3.52
C GLY A 291 -20.91 8.23 3.95
N VAL A 292 -21.19 9.51 4.18
CA VAL A 292 -20.23 10.50 4.70
C VAL A 292 -20.40 10.67 6.19
N GLU A 293 -19.28 10.63 6.91
CA GLU A 293 -19.17 10.86 8.35
C GLU A 293 -18.04 11.88 8.58
N ILE A 294 -18.24 12.82 9.52
CA ILE A 294 -17.19 13.73 9.99
C ILE A 294 -17.12 13.70 11.51
N ASN A 295 -15.90 13.62 12.03
CA ASN A 295 -15.62 13.49 13.45
C ASN A 295 -14.44 14.40 13.86
N PHE A 296 -14.48 14.95 15.06
CA PHE A 296 -13.41 15.73 15.67
C PHE A 296 -12.97 15.08 16.99
N ASP A 297 -11.75 14.54 17.06
CA ASP A 297 -11.18 13.86 18.25
C ASP A 297 -12.13 12.82 18.91
N GLY A 298 -12.81 12.02 18.10
CA GLY A 298 -13.78 11.02 18.54
C GLY A 298 -15.23 11.54 18.63
N GLN A 299 -15.46 12.86 18.58
CA GLN A 299 -16.78 13.47 18.64
C GLN A 299 -17.39 13.60 17.24
N ALA A 300 -18.49 12.88 16.98
CA ALA A 300 -19.19 12.97 15.71
C ALA A 300 -19.87 14.34 15.54
N ALA A 301 -19.71 14.95 14.36
CA ALA A 301 -20.36 16.22 14.02
C ALA A 301 -21.67 15.96 13.25
N PRO A 302 -22.82 16.46 13.73
CA PRO A 302 -24.09 16.28 13.05
C PRO A 302 -24.13 17.00 11.70
N ILE A 303 -24.57 16.32 10.63
CA ILE A 303 -24.51 16.81 9.25
C ILE A 303 -25.82 17.51 8.88
N LEU A 304 -25.73 18.77 8.47
CA LEU A 304 -26.84 19.58 7.96
C LEU A 304 -27.08 19.32 6.47
N ALA A 305 -26.01 19.21 5.68
CA ALA A 305 -26.10 18.95 4.26
C ALA A 305 -24.78 18.43 3.71
N ILE A 306 -24.87 17.74 2.57
CA ILE A 306 -23.73 17.46 1.70
C ILE A 306 -24.01 18.08 0.35
N ALA A 307 -23.02 18.73 -0.24
CA ALA A 307 -23.18 19.39 -1.54
C ALA A 307 -22.06 18.99 -2.50
N ASN A 308 -22.41 18.91 -3.77
CA ASN A 308 -21.49 18.94 -4.90
C ASN A 308 -22.09 19.87 -5.94
N GLN A 309 -21.68 21.14 -5.89
CA GLN A 309 -22.14 22.18 -6.79
C GLN A 309 -20.94 22.69 -7.58
N ASN A 310 -21.03 22.72 -8.91
CA ASN A 310 -19.93 23.17 -9.78
C ASN A 310 -18.59 22.45 -9.50
N ARG A 311 -18.65 21.15 -9.15
CA ARG A 311 -17.50 20.31 -8.75
C ARG A 311 -16.82 20.72 -7.43
N GLN A 312 -17.43 21.61 -6.66
CA GLN A 312 -17.02 21.92 -5.29
C GLN A 312 -17.82 21.05 -4.33
N GLU A 313 -17.15 20.06 -3.74
CA GLU A 313 -17.77 19.16 -2.78
C GLU A 313 -17.62 19.71 -1.36
N SER A 314 -18.66 19.57 -0.54
CA SER A 314 -18.64 20.03 0.84
C SER A 314 -19.57 19.28 1.78
N ILE A 315 -19.24 19.35 3.06
CA ILE A 315 -20.07 18.91 4.19
C ILE A 315 -20.40 20.15 5.02
N ILE A 316 -21.69 20.40 5.25
CA ILE A 316 -22.15 21.41 6.20
C ILE A 316 -22.57 20.67 7.46
N PHE A 317 -22.00 21.06 8.61
CA PHE A 317 -22.17 20.33 9.87
C PHE A 317 -22.25 21.28 11.06
N GLN A 318 -22.87 20.81 12.15
CA GLN A 318 -22.77 21.47 13.43
C GLN A 318 -21.44 21.07 14.08
N THR A 319 -20.64 22.06 14.44
CA THR A 319 -19.43 21.84 15.23
C THR A 319 -19.83 21.28 16.61
N PRO A 320 -19.23 20.17 17.07
CA PRO A 320 -19.60 19.61 18.38
C PRO A 320 -19.45 20.65 19.50
N CYS A 321 -20.48 20.75 20.33
CA CYS A 321 -20.60 21.74 21.41
C CYS A 321 -19.60 21.51 22.54
N ASN A 322 -19.11 20.28 22.70
CA ASN A 322 -18.15 19.88 23.71
C ASN A 322 -16.70 19.94 23.25
N LEU A 323 -16.41 20.54 22.08
CA LEU A 323 -15.06 20.95 21.74
C LEU A 323 -14.62 22.08 22.67
N VAL A 324 -13.38 22.00 23.15
CA VAL A 324 -12.83 22.96 24.12
C VAL A 324 -12.15 24.10 23.36
N PRO A 325 -12.64 25.35 23.48
CA PRO A 325 -11.96 26.52 22.93
C PRO A 325 -10.50 26.60 23.39
N GLY A 326 -9.58 26.86 22.46
CA GLY A 326 -8.14 27.02 22.69
C GLY A 326 -7.33 25.78 22.32
N ASN A 327 -7.99 24.62 22.25
CA ASN A 327 -7.38 23.38 21.80
C ASN A 327 -7.28 23.32 20.28
N ARG A 328 -6.42 22.39 19.82
CA ARG A 328 -6.38 21.94 18.43
C ARG A 328 -6.93 20.54 18.35
N VAL A 329 -7.72 20.27 17.32
CA VAL A 329 -8.40 18.98 17.11
C VAL A 329 -8.00 18.35 15.78
N THR A 330 -8.24 17.05 15.66
CA THR A 330 -8.12 16.28 14.41
C THR A 330 -9.49 16.01 13.83
N ALA A 331 -9.72 16.47 12.59
CA ALA A 331 -10.89 16.06 11.82
C ALA A 331 -10.60 14.74 11.12
N THR A 332 -11.48 13.75 11.30
CA THR A 332 -11.50 12.52 10.51
C THR A 332 -12.78 12.50 9.69
N VAL A 333 -12.64 12.44 8.37
CA VAL A 333 -13.76 12.27 7.44
C VAL A 333 -13.72 10.85 6.88
N ARG A 334 -14.86 10.17 6.87
CA ARG A 334 -15.03 8.87 6.22
C ARG A 334 -16.06 8.98 5.11
N VAL A 335 -15.78 8.34 3.98
CA VAL A 335 -16.66 8.30 2.79
C VAL A 335 -16.67 6.88 2.26
N SER A 336 -17.79 6.18 2.39
CA SER A 336 -18.02 4.84 1.82
C SER A 336 -16.89 3.81 2.08
N GLY A 337 -16.16 3.94 3.20
CA GLY A 337 -15.05 3.06 3.60
C GLY A 337 -13.64 3.64 3.39
N GLY A 338 -13.49 4.72 2.62
CA GLY A 338 -12.27 5.55 2.60
C GLY A 338 -12.24 6.51 3.78
N SER A 339 -11.06 6.89 4.27
CA SER A 339 -10.93 7.87 5.35
C SER A 339 -9.66 8.68 5.25
N THR A 340 -9.78 9.96 5.59
CA THR A 340 -8.69 10.95 5.66
C THR A 340 -8.81 11.71 6.97
N SER A 341 -7.67 11.97 7.61
CA SER A 341 -7.61 12.78 8.82
C SER A 341 -6.68 13.99 8.63
N ALA A 342 -7.10 15.15 9.13
CA ALA A 342 -6.29 16.37 9.15
C ALA A 342 -6.23 16.91 10.59
N SER A 343 -5.02 17.06 11.12
CA SER A 343 -4.77 17.48 12.49
C SER A 343 -4.34 18.96 12.57
N GLY A 344 -4.64 19.59 13.70
CA GLY A 344 -4.21 20.97 13.97
C GLY A 344 -5.26 22.05 13.73
N ILE A 345 -6.54 21.68 13.62
CA ILE A 345 -7.65 22.62 13.43
C ILE A 345 -7.87 23.37 14.74
N GLN A 346 -7.86 24.70 14.69
CA GLN A 346 -8.03 25.54 15.86
C GLN A 346 -9.50 25.62 16.28
N VAL A 347 -9.78 25.34 17.55
CA VAL A 347 -11.07 25.60 18.17
C VAL A 347 -11.04 26.99 18.79
N LEU A 348 -11.84 27.89 18.24
CA LEU A 348 -11.93 29.30 18.61
C LEU A 348 -13.02 29.51 19.66
N ARG A 349 -12.85 30.52 20.53
CA ARG A 349 -13.90 30.97 21.46
C ARG A 349 -15.09 31.53 20.66
N THR A 350 -14.78 32.40 19.71
CA THR A 350 -15.71 33.08 18.82
C THR A 350 -15.06 33.30 17.46
N GLN A 351 -15.86 33.22 16.42
CA GLN A 351 -15.53 33.60 15.05
C GLN A 351 -16.87 33.89 14.38
N PRO A 352 -17.46 35.07 14.60
CA PRO A 352 -18.80 35.36 14.13
C PRO A 352 -18.85 35.30 12.60
N GLY A 353 -19.99 34.88 12.05
CA GLY A 353 -20.25 34.95 10.63
C GLY A 353 -21.71 35.29 10.39
N ILE A 354 -21.96 36.30 9.56
CA ILE A 354 -23.29 36.77 9.18
C ILE A 354 -23.77 35.91 8.01
N PHE A 355 -24.89 35.21 8.18
CA PHE A 355 -25.53 34.53 7.06
C PHE A 355 -26.05 35.57 6.07
N GLU A 356 -25.87 35.32 4.78
CA GLU A 356 -26.30 36.23 3.72
C GLU A 356 -27.38 35.60 2.84
N THR A 357 -28.29 36.45 2.38
CA THR A 357 -29.25 36.16 1.33
C THR A 357 -28.57 36.39 -0.02
N ASP A 358 -28.66 35.39 -0.90
CA ASP A 358 -28.32 35.55 -2.32
C ASP A 358 -29.59 35.85 -3.12
N PRO A 359 -29.84 37.11 -3.52
CA PRO A 359 -31.00 37.47 -4.34
C PRO A 359 -30.90 36.97 -5.80
N GLY A 360 -29.75 36.43 -6.23
CA GLY A 360 -29.50 35.99 -7.60
C GLY A 360 -29.25 37.14 -8.59
N ASN A 361 -29.11 36.80 -9.87
CA ASN A 361 -29.01 37.76 -11.00
C ASN A 361 -27.89 38.81 -10.88
N GLY A 362 -26.78 38.48 -10.22
CA GLY A 362 -25.65 39.39 -10.02
C GLY A 362 -25.91 40.52 -9.03
N VAL A 363 -27.04 40.48 -8.31
CA VAL A 363 -27.35 41.44 -7.24
C VAL A 363 -26.49 41.13 -6.01
N ARG A 364 -26.00 42.18 -5.34
CA ARG A 364 -25.12 42.05 -4.17
C ARG A 364 -25.84 41.28 -3.04
N ARG A 365 -25.11 40.34 -2.42
CA ARG A 365 -25.56 39.63 -1.21
C ARG A 365 -25.69 40.59 -0.03
N TYR A 366 -26.67 40.32 0.84
CA TYR A 366 -26.95 41.12 2.02
C TYR A 366 -27.30 40.22 3.19
N ALA A 367 -27.16 40.72 4.41
CA ALA A 367 -27.36 39.96 5.63
C ALA A 367 -28.78 39.41 5.72
N ALA A 368 -28.91 38.18 6.21
CA ALA A 368 -30.18 37.56 6.57
C ALA A 368 -30.71 38.24 7.84
N VAL A 369 -31.50 39.29 7.65
CA VAL A 369 -32.05 40.13 8.71
C VAL A 369 -33.58 40.13 8.66
N GLN A 370 -34.20 39.93 9.80
CA GLN A 370 -35.65 39.97 9.98
C GLN A 370 -36.08 41.22 10.73
N ARG A 371 -37.25 41.74 10.35
CA ARG A 371 -37.96 42.82 11.04
C ARG A 371 -38.74 42.26 12.24
N PRO A 372 -39.24 43.10 13.16
CA PRO A 372 -40.02 42.65 14.32
C PRO A 372 -41.25 41.81 13.97
N ASP A 373 -41.85 42.05 12.79
CA ASP A 373 -43.01 41.32 12.27
C ASP A 373 -42.67 39.96 11.65
N GLY A 374 -41.39 39.56 11.65
CA GLY A 374 -40.88 38.32 11.08
C GLY A 374 -40.62 38.38 9.57
N SER A 375 -40.93 39.49 8.89
CA SER A 375 -40.61 39.68 7.48
C SER A 375 -39.11 39.90 7.28
N TRP A 376 -38.57 39.44 6.16
CA TRP A 376 -37.16 39.65 5.80
C TRP A 376 -36.93 41.09 5.33
N VAL A 377 -35.82 41.69 5.76
CA VAL A 377 -35.32 42.95 5.20
C VAL A 377 -34.78 42.69 3.81
N THR A 378 -35.39 43.30 2.80
CA THR A 378 -34.99 43.19 1.39
C THR A 378 -34.95 44.57 0.74
N LEU A 379 -34.54 44.64 -0.53
CA LEU A 379 -34.59 45.90 -1.28
C LEU A 379 -36.02 46.44 -1.44
N GLN A 380 -37.03 45.56 -1.41
CA GLN A 380 -38.44 45.91 -1.53
C GLN A 380 -39.15 46.04 -0.17
N ASN A 381 -38.54 45.50 0.90
CA ASN A 381 -39.02 45.64 2.27
C ASN A 381 -37.88 46.20 3.15
N PRO A 382 -37.57 47.50 3.00
CA PRO A 382 -36.47 48.14 3.73
C PRO A 382 -36.73 48.18 5.23
N ALA A 383 -35.65 48.09 5.99
CA ALA A 383 -35.68 48.31 7.43
C ALA A 383 -36.04 49.76 7.76
N ARG A 384 -36.67 49.97 8.91
CA ARG A 384 -37.06 51.29 9.41
C ARG A 384 -36.15 51.73 10.54
N ARG A 385 -35.79 53.01 10.53
CA ARG A 385 -35.11 53.63 11.67
C ARG A 385 -35.91 53.47 12.97
N GLY A 386 -35.21 53.16 14.06
CA GLY A 386 -35.78 52.89 15.38
C GLY A 386 -36.35 51.49 15.57
N GLU A 387 -36.37 50.63 14.55
CA GLU A 387 -36.84 49.24 14.71
C GLU A 387 -35.72 48.31 15.19
N VAL A 388 -36.10 47.28 15.96
CA VAL A 388 -35.18 46.24 16.42
C VAL A 388 -35.15 45.11 15.40
N LEU A 389 -34.05 44.98 14.69
CA LEU A 389 -33.83 43.94 13.70
C LEU A 389 -33.18 42.71 14.31
N LYS A 390 -33.43 41.54 13.70
CA LYS A 390 -32.85 40.25 14.09
C LYS A 390 -31.95 39.73 12.97
N MET A 391 -30.64 39.71 13.18
CA MET A 391 -29.67 39.14 12.26
C MET A 391 -29.35 37.69 12.62
N LEU A 392 -29.29 36.83 11.60
CA LEU A 392 -28.86 35.44 11.76
C LEU A 392 -27.34 35.32 11.59
N VAL A 393 -26.70 34.70 12.58
CA VAL A 393 -25.25 34.48 12.57
C VAL A 393 -24.88 33.07 13.04
N THR A 394 -23.63 32.67 12.83
CA THR A 394 -23.03 31.50 13.49
C THR A 394 -21.68 31.85 14.11
N GLY A 395 -21.16 30.96 14.96
CA GLY A 395 -19.82 31.10 15.54
C GLY A 395 -19.69 32.07 16.72
N LEU A 396 -20.75 32.26 17.51
CA LEU A 396 -20.71 33.08 18.73
C LEU A 396 -20.28 32.34 20.01
N GLY A 397 -20.07 31.02 19.93
CA GLY A 397 -19.55 30.23 21.05
C GLY A 397 -20.61 29.85 22.07
N SER A 398 -20.20 29.71 23.33
CA SER A 398 -21.04 29.18 24.41
C SER A 398 -22.23 30.08 24.75
N VAL A 399 -23.33 29.43 25.15
CA VAL A 399 -24.56 30.09 25.63
C VAL A 399 -24.90 29.67 27.06
N THR A 400 -25.74 30.46 27.74
CA THR A 400 -26.29 30.17 29.07
C THR A 400 -27.81 30.30 29.07
N PRO A 401 -28.56 29.25 29.43
CA PRO A 401 -28.12 27.89 29.77
C PRO A 401 -27.37 27.18 28.64
N ALA A 402 -26.45 26.27 28.98
CA ALA A 402 -25.65 25.54 28.00
C ALA A 402 -26.52 24.70 27.04
N THR A 403 -25.98 24.42 25.86
CA THR A 403 -26.59 23.55 24.85
C THR A 403 -25.67 22.37 24.53
N ASP A 404 -26.23 21.29 23.99
CA ASP A 404 -25.48 20.09 23.61
C ASP A 404 -25.39 19.95 22.08
N THR A 405 -24.44 19.13 21.64
CA THR A 405 -24.34 18.72 20.24
C THR A 405 -25.66 18.07 19.80
N ASN A 406 -26.11 18.43 18.60
CA ASN A 406 -27.36 17.93 18.02
C ASN A 406 -28.62 18.30 18.82
N ARG A 407 -28.63 19.51 19.40
CA ARG A 407 -29.80 20.11 20.06
C ARG A 407 -30.13 21.47 19.48
N ALA A 408 -31.41 21.62 19.15
CA ALA A 408 -31.98 22.91 18.76
C ALA A 408 -32.01 23.87 19.96
N GLY A 409 -31.93 25.16 19.68
CA GLY A 409 -31.99 26.17 20.72
C GLY A 409 -33.35 26.25 21.41
N ILE A 410 -33.31 26.66 22.68
CA ILE A 410 -34.48 26.95 23.51
C ILE A 410 -34.47 28.42 23.93
N ALA A 411 -35.63 28.93 24.32
CA ALA A 411 -35.78 30.32 24.72
C ALA A 411 -34.89 30.65 25.94
N GLY A 412 -34.26 31.84 25.91
CA GLY A 412 -33.45 32.35 27.02
C GLY A 412 -31.99 31.86 27.04
N GLN A 413 -31.51 31.19 25.98
CA GLN A 413 -30.09 30.84 25.84
C GLN A 413 -29.27 32.03 25.36
N LEU A 414 -28.69 32.79 26.29
CA LEU A 414 -27.92 34.00 26.02
C LEU A 414 -26.48 33.69 25.63
N VAL A 415 -25.94 34.39 24.63
CA VAL A 415 -24.52 34.31 24.26
C VAL A 415 -23.65 34.87 25.39
N GLN A 416 -22.59 34.14 25.76
CA GLN A 416 -21.68 34.55 26.84
C GLN A 416 -20.62 35.57 26.41
N ALA A 417 -20.18 35.52 25.15
CA ALA A 417 -19.15 36.42 24.65
C ALA A 417 -19.70 37.85 24.49
N PRO A 418 -18.96 38.89 24.93
CA PRO A 418 -19.27 40.27 24.58
C PRO A 418 -19.28 40.46 23.06
N LEU A 419 -20.29 41.18 22.56
CA LEU A 419 -20.51 41.43 21.13
C LEU A 419 -20.59 42.92 20.84
N ILE A 420 -20.13 43.28 19.65
CA ILE A 420 -20.29 44.62 19.07
C ILE A 420 -20.98 44.44 17.72
N VAL A 421 -22.03 45.22 17.47
CA VAL A 421 -22.67 45.32 16.15
C VAL A 421 -22.37 46.72 15.62
N GLY A 422 -21.95 46.79 14.37
CA GLY A 422 -21.69 48.04 13.66
C GLY A 422 -22.63 48.22 12.48
N LEU A 423 -23.16 49.43 12.32
CA LEU A 423 -23.92 49.86 11.15
C LEU A 423 -23.30 51.15 10.62
N ASN A 424 -23.00 51.22 9.32
CA ASN A 424 -22.33 52.38 8.70
C ASN A 424 -21.08 52.83 9.46
N ASP A 425 -20.25 51.84 9.82
CA ASP A 425 -18.97 52.01 10.51
C ASP A 425 -19.05 52.61 11.93
N ALA A 426 -20.27 52.70 12.50
CA ALA A 426 -20.52 53.11 13.87
C ALA A 426 -21.09 51.96 14.71
N GLY A 427 -20.65 51.84 15.96
CA GLY A 427 -21.22 50.90 16.92
C GLY A 427 -22.67 51.26 17.25
N ILE A 428 -23.56 50.28 17.22
CA ILE A 428 -25.00 50.47 17.48
C ILE A 428 -25.46 49.68 18.71
N ARG A 429 -26.65 50.00 19.20
CA ARG A 429 -27.22 49.34 20.37
C ARG A 429 -27.57 47.87 20.06
N LEU A 430 -26.80 46.98 20.66
CA LEU A 430 -27.15 45.57 20.80
C LEU A 430 -28.29 45.42 21.81
N VAL A 431 -29.36 44.74 21.42
CA VAL A 431 -30.54 44.49 22.26
C VAL A 431 -30.43 43.12 22.94
N SER A 432 -30.13 42.08 22.17
CA SER A 432 -29.88 40.74 22.70
C SER A 432 -29.06 39.89 21.72
N ALA A 433 -28.46 38.82 22.23
CA ALA A 433 -27.85 37.79 21.41
C ALA A 433 -28.14 36.42 22.02
N GLU A 434 -28.79 35.57 21.25
CA GLU A 434 -29.36 34.32 21.73
C GLU A 434 -29.08 33.17 20.77
N TYR A 435 -28.97 31.95 21.27
CA TYR A 435 -29.01 30.77 20.43
C TYR A 435 -30.42 30.60 19.85
N ALA A 436 -30.51 30.42 18.54
CA ALA A 436 -31.78 30.54 17.83
C ALA A 436 -32.75 29.40 18.22
N VAL A 437 -33.95 29.77 18.67
CA VAL A 437 -34.98 28.81 19.08
C VAL A 437 -35.37 27.90 17.91
N GLY A 438 -35.35 26.60 18.13
CA GLY A 438 -35.69 25.60 17.11
C GLY A 438 -34.62 25.35 16.05
N MET A 439 -33.47 26.03 16.11
CA MET A 439 -32.38 25.87 15.15
C MET A 439 -31.11 25.32 15.82
N MET A 440 -30.31 24.60 15.04
CA MET A 440 -28.99 24.11 15.46
C MET A 440 -27.91 25.00 14.86
N GLY A 441 -26.98 25.45 15.69
CA GLY A 441 -25.80 26.25 15.37
C GLY A 441 -26.01 27.64 14.81
N ILE A 442 -27.25 28.13 14.85
CA ILE A 442 -27.62 29.49 14.45
C ILE A 442 -27.87 30.30 15.72
N TYR A 443 -27.47 31.57 15.69
CA TYR A 443 -27.70 32.55 16.73
C TYR A 443 -28.50 33.71 16.13
N VAL A 444 -29.36 34.31 16.94
CA VAL A 444 -30.11 35.53 16.61
C VAL A 444 -29.48 36.68 17.38
N VAL A 445 -29.03 37.71 16.66
CA VAL A 445 -28.51 38.95 17.23
C VAL A 445 -29.51 40.06 16.95
N ALA A 446 -30.14 40.56 18.02
CA ALA A 446 -31.09 41.66 17.94
C ALA A 446 -30.37 43.00 18.14
N PHE A 447 -30.58 43.96 17.24
CA PHE A 447 -29.98 45.29 17.32
C PHE A 447 -30.97 46.38 16.89
N GLU A 448 -30.83 47.58 17.44
CA GLU A 448 -31.68 48.72 17.10
C GLU A 448 -31.05 49.51 15.94
N VAL A 449 -31.83 49.78 14.89
CA VAL A 449 -31.43 50.70 13.82
C VAL A 449 -31.48 52.13 14.36
N PRO A 450 -30.36 52.88 14.41
CA PRO A 450 -30.38 54.25 14.92
C PRO A 450 -31.37 55.16 14.19
N LEU A 451 -31.96 56.12 14.91
CA LEU A 451 -32.88 57.11 14.32
C LEU A 451 -32.20 58.03 13.30
N ASP A 452 -30.88 58.17 13.38
CA ASP A 452 -30.03 58.94 12.48
C ASP A 452 -29.30 58.07 11.46
N ALA A 453 -29.62 56.77 11.37
CA ALA A 453 -29.02 55.88 10.37
C ALA A 453 -29.24 56.41 8.95
N ALA A 454 -28.19 56.37 8.12
CA ALA A 454 -28.28 56.81 6.74
C ALA A 454 -29.28 55.92 5.95
N PRO A 455 -30.24 56.53 5.21
CA PRO A 455 -31.14 55.77 4.36
C PRO A 455 -30.41 55.31 3.09
N GLY A 456 -30.96 54.29 2.44
CA GLY A 456 -30.45 53.78 1.17
C GLY A 456 -30.24 52.27 1.18
N GLN A 457 -29.74 51.75 0.06
CA GLN A 457 -29.48 50.32 -0.11
C GLN A 457 -28.09 49.94 0.40
N TYR A 458 -27.93 48.68 0.80
CA TYR A 458 -26.66 48.05 1.19
C TYR A 458 -25.86 48.83 2.24
N GLN A 459 -26.53 49.24 3.32
CA GLN A 459 -25.87 49.91 4.45
C GLN A 459 -24.94 48.93 5.16
N SER A 460 -23.69 49.33 5.38
CA SER A 460 -22.62 48.45 5.90
C SER A 460 -23.02 47.85 7.23
N LEU A 461 -22.92 46.52 7.38
CA LEU A 461 -23.23 45.81 8.61
C LEU A 461 -22.07 44.90 8.99
N ALA A 462 -21.65 45.00 10.25
CA ALA A 462 -20.59 44.19 10.81
C ALA A 462 -20.94 43.69 12.21
N ILE A 463 -20.34 42.57 12.58
CA ILE A 463 -20.36 42.03 13.93
C ILE A 463 -18.95 41.66 14.35
N ALA A 464 -18.61 41.94 15.60
CA ALA A 464 -17.41 41.46 16.25
C ALA A 464 -17.78 40.81 17.58
N ALA A 465 -16.99 39.81 17.96
CA ALA A 465 -17.11 39.13 19.25
C ALA A 465 -15.74 39.08 19.93
N GLU A 466 -15.73 39.10 21.25
CA GLU A 466 -14.48 39.00 22.01
C GLU A 466 -13.90 37.59 21.96
N GLY A 467 -12.63 37.48 21.54
CA GLY A 467 -11.84 36.26 21.51
C GLY A 467 -11.27 35.87 22.87
N PHE A 468 -10.14 35.15 22.89
CA PHE A 468 -9.58 34.60 24.14
C PHE A 468 -8.86 35.63 25.00
N ASN A 469 -8.14 36.55 24.37
CA ASN A 469 -7.27 37.52 25.03
C ASN A 469 -7.93 38.91 25.07
N GLY A 470 -9.25 38.98 24.89
CA GLY A 470 -9.98 40.24 24.77
C GLY A 470 -9.90 40.86 23.37
N GLU A 471 -9.29 40.21 22.39
CA GLU A 471 -9.25 40.71 21.02
C GLU A 471 -10.62 40.71 20.37
N LEU A 472 -10.90 41.69 19.51
CA LEU A 472 -12.12 41.69 18.70
C LEU A 472 -11.92 40.80 17.46
N VAL A 473 -12.73 39.74 17.37
CA VAL A 473 -12.80 38.86 16.20
C VAL A 473 -13.97 39.30 15.33
N PHE A 474 -13.66 39.85 14.16
CA PHE A 474 -14.66 40.32 13.20
C PHE A 474 -15.19 39.20 12.31
N GLY A 475 -16.49 39.24 12.04
CA GLY A 475 -17.11 38.37 11.04
C GLY A 475 -16.89 38.85 9.61
N ASN A 476 -17.58 38.22 8.66
CA ASN A 476 -17.63 38.73 7.30
C ASN A 476 -18.32 40.08 7.25
N SER A 477 -17.82 40.98 6.40
CA SER A 477 -18.52 42.20 6.02
C SER A 477 -19.80 41.84 5.26
N SER A 478 -20.93 42.39 5.70
CA SER A 478 -22.20 42.26 5.00
C SER A 478 -22.91 43.61 4.94
N ALA A 479 -24.20 43.62 4.61
CA ALA A 479 -24.99 44.83 4.55
C ALA A 479 -26.45 44.59 4.93
N VAL A 480 -27.10 45.59 5.53
CA VAL A 480 -28.56 45.66 5.57
C VAL A 480 -29.05 46.00 4.17
N ALA A 481 -29.99 45.20 3.63
CA ALA A 481 -30.43 45.31 2.24
C ALA A 481 -30.87 46.73 1.87
N ALA A 482 -31.71 47.35 2.70
CA ALA A 482 -32.10 48.75 2.56
C ALA A 482 -32.61 49.31 3.90
N ILE A 483 -32.43 50.62 4.12
CA ILE A 483 -32.95 51.39 5.26
C ILE A 483 -33.74 52.60 4.76
N GLN A 484 -34.88 52.90 5.39
CA GLN A 484 -35.71 54.08 5.15
C GLN A 484 -35.93 54.94 6.40
#